data_AF-A0A915LTU5-F1
#
_entry.id   AF-A0A915LTU5-F1
#
_cell.length_a   1.000
_cell.length_b   1.000
_cell.length_c   1.000
_cell.angle_alpha   90.00
_cell.angle_beta   90.00
_cell.angle_gamma   90.00
#
_symmetry.space_group_name_H-M   'P 1'
#
loop_
_entity.id
_entity.type
_entity.pdbx_description
1 polymer ?
#
loop_
_entity_poly.entity_id
_entity_poly.type
_entity_poly.pdbx_seq_one_letter_code
_entity_poly.pdbx_strand_id
1 'polypeptide(L)'
;MTKRLWVSARGSREEVPVYVFFDTGSQTSFVSKRLVERLNPPRSREIDQLEIHGFGGSLSDPLKINSPNYKMEIQREDGKWEEIVLNYTEEITTPFDMMNIDESKITRRS
;
A
#
# COMPACT_ATOMS: atom_id res chain seq x y z
N MET A 1 -8.50 7.68 -7.99
CA MET A 1 -9.62 7.09 -8.77
C MET A 1 -9.78 5.63 -8.35
N THR A 2 -11.01 5.11 -8.14
CA THR A 2 -11.20 3.71 -7.70
C THR A 2 -11.78 2.86 -8.83
N LYS A 3 -11.29 1.64 -9.01
CA LYS A 3 -11.79 0.68 -10.01
C LYS A 3 -11.93 -0.70 -9.41
N ARG A 4 -12.96 -1.45 -9.82
CA ARG A 4 -13.10 -2.87 -9.48
C ARG A 4 -12.26 -3.70 -10.46
N LEU A 5 -11.36 -4.54 -9.94
CA LEU A 5 -10.52 -5.46 -10.71
C LEU A 5 -10.62 -6.87 -10.12
N TRP A 6 -10.26 -7.87 -10.92
CA TRP A 6 -10.02 -9.23 -10.45
C TRP A 6 -8.53 -9.40 -10.16
N VAL A 7 -8.23 -10.06 -9.05
CA VAL A 7 -6.85 -10.33 -8.60
C VAL A 7 -6.69 -11.79 -8.22
N SER A 8 -5.49 -12.32 -8.44
CA SER A 8 -5.08 -13.66 -8.06
C SER A 8 -3.67 -13.63 -7.45
N ALA A 9 -3.34 -14.65 -6.66
CA ALA A 9 -1.93 -14.94 -6.35
C ALA A 9 -1.26 -15.58 -7.57
N ARG A 10 0.01 -15.27 -7.82
CA ARG A 10 0.74 -15.86 -8.94
C ARG A 10 0.67 -17.40 -8.89
N GLY A 11 0.12 -18.01 -9.94
CA GLY A 11 -0.02 -19.46 -10.07
C GLY A 11 -1.21 -20.06 -9.31
N SER A 12 -2.08 -19.23 -8.72
CA SER A 12 -3.36 -19.63 -8.14
C SER A 12 -4.48 -19.55 -9.17
N ARG A 13 -5.51 -20.40 -8.97
CA ARG A 13 -6.79 -20.33 -9.69
C ARG A 13 -7.86 -19.55 -8.92
N GLU A 14 -7.58 -19.13 -7.69
CA GLU A 14 -8.52 -18.32 -6.92
C GLU A 14 -8.49 -16.87 -7.42
N GLU A 15 -9.65 -16.41 -7.90
CA GLU A 15 -9.83 -15.04 -8.37
C GLU A 15 -10.73 -14.28 -7.39
N VAL A 16 -10.29 -13.10 -6.99
CA VAL A 16 -10.98 -12.26 -5.99
C VAL A 16 -11.29 -10.91 -6.60
N PRO A 17 -12.55 -10.43 -6.56
CA PRO A 17 -12.85 -9.08 -6.98
C PRO A 17 -12.43 -8.10 -5.87
N VAL A 18 -11.66 -7.08 -6.21
CA VAL A 18 -11.19 -6.04 -5.29
C VAL A 18 -11.40 -4.66 -5.86
N TYR A 19 -11.53 -3.66 -4.99
CA TYR A 19 -11.50 -2.26 -5.37
C TYR A 19 -10.08 -1.73 -5.22
N VAL A 20 -9.47 -1.34 -6.34
CA VAL A 20 -8.13 -0.75 -6.40
C VAL A 20 -8.28 0.76 -6.46
N PHE A 21 -7.54 1.44 -5.59
CA PHE A 21 -7.40 2.90 -5.61
C PHE A 21 -6.10 3.26 -6.34
N PHE A 22 -6.24 4.00 -7.45
CA PHE A 22 -5.13 4.57 -8.17
C PHE A 22 -4.78 5.93 -7.57
N ASP A 23 -3.62 5.97 -6.90
CA ASP A 23 -3.02 7.15 -6.31
C ASP A 23 -1.72 7.50 -7.06
N THR A 24 -1.78 8.53 -7.90
CA THR A 24 -0.59 9.01 -8.63
C THR A 24 0.42 9.74 -7.74
N GLY A 25 0.03 10.10 -6.50
CA GLY A 25 0.92 10.67 -5.51
C GLY A 25 1.71 9.63 -4.72
N SER A 26 1.35 8.34 -4.83
CA SER A 26 2.05 7.28 -4.12
C SER A 26 3.36 6.91 -4.82
N GLN A 27 4.43 6.77 -4.04
CA GLN A 27 5.74 6.29 -4.53
C GLN A 27 5.68 4.81 -4.93
N THR A 28 4.77 4.03 -4.36
CA THR A 28 4.67 2.59 -4.60
C THR A 28 3.25 2.06 -4.44
N SER A 29 3.06 0.79 -4.76
CA SER A 29 1.77 0.10 -4.70
C SER A 29 1.71 -0.85 -3.52
N PHE A 30 0.54 -0.95 -2.89
CA PHE A 30 0.36 -1.71 -1.65
C PHE A 30 -0.72 -2.80 -1.77
N VAL A 31 -0.58 -3.85 -0.96
CA VAL A 31 -1.57 -4.90 -0.76
C VAL A 31 -1.98 -4.94 0.71
N SER A 32 -3.29 -5.03 0.95
CA SER A 32 -3.87 -5.16 2.30
C SER A 32 -3.61 -6.54 2.90
N LYS A 33 -3.45 -6.59 4.23
CA LYS A 33 -3.38 -7.83 5.01
C LYS A 33 -4.46 -8.85 4.68
N ARG A 34 -5.72 -8.43 4.68
CA ARG A 34 -6.87 -9.32 4.37
C ARG A 34 -6.72 -10.03 3.03
N LEU A 35 -6.18 -9.34 2.02
CA LEU A 35 -6.01 -9.92 0.69
C LEU A 35 -4.83 -10.90 0.64
N VAL A 36 -3.74 -10.59 1.34
CA VAL A 36 -2.59 -11.49 1.49
C VAL A 36 -2.98 -12.75 2.24
N GLU A 37 -3.70 -12.64 3.36
CA GLU A 37 -4.16 -13.80 4.14
C GLU A 37 -5.11 -14.70 3.35
N ARG A 38 -5.97 -14.09 2.51
CA ARG A 38 -6.90 -14.82 1.66
C ARG A 38 -6.20 -15.58 0.55
N LEU A 39 -5.35 -14.90 -0.21
CA LEU A 39 -4.76 -15.45 -1.44
C LEU A 39 -3.44 -16.20 -1.20
N ASN A 40 -2.82 -16.01 -0.03
CA ASN A 40 -1.51 -16.53 0.34
C ASN A 40 -0.45 -16.44 -0.79
N PRO A 41 -0.23 -15.24 -1.37
CA PRO A 41 0.62 -15.10 -2.54
C PRO A 41 2.10 -15.39 -2.23
N PRO A 42 2.88 -15.84 -3.23
CA PRO A 42 4.32 -16.03 -3.05
C PRO A 42 5.04 -14.69 -2.89
N ARG A 43 6.08 -14.65 -2.05
CA ARG A 43 6.95 -13.46 -1.88
C ARG A 43 7.85 -13.24 -3.10
N SER A 44 8.22 -11.98 -3.41
CA SER A 44 9.10 -11.68 -4.56
C SER A 44 10.57 -12.09 -4.33
N ARG A 45 11.00 -12.19 -3.05
CA ARG A 45 12.39 -12.39 -2.56
C ARG A 45 13.30 -11.17 -2.71
N GLU A 46 12.84 -10.10 -3.36
CA GLU A 46 13.75 -9.02 -3.74
C GLU A 46 14.12 -8.13 -2.56
N ILE A 47 13.16 -7.64 -1.76
CA ILE A 47 13.44 -6.65 -0.70
C ILE A 47 12.30 -6.71 0.34
N ASP A 48 12.64 -6.83 1.63
CA ASP A 48 11.69 -6.71 2.76
C ASP A 48 11.73 -5.32 3.44
N GLN A 49 12.55 -4.39 2.92
CA GLN A 49 12.69 -3.01 3.41
C GLN A 49 12.26 -1.99 2.34
N LEU A 50 11.18 -1.26 2.62
CA LEU A 50 10.69 -0.17 1.79
C LEU A 50 11.21 1.17 2.32
N GLU A 51 11.80 1.97 1.44
CA GLU A 51 12.20 3.35 1.74
C GLU A 51 11.14 4.32 1.20
N ILE A 52 10.53 5.13 2.08
CA ILE A 52 9.47 6.08 1.72
C ILE A 52 9.92 7.49 2.09
N HIS A 53 9.78 8.43 1.16
CA HIS A 53 9.94 9.86 1.46
C HIS A 53 8.61 10.50 1.83
N GLY A 54 8.59 11.23 2.96
CA GLY A 54 7.44 11.99 3.42
C GLY A 54 7.41 13.43 2.90
N PHE A 55 6.78 14.32 3.66
CA PHE A 55 6.80 15.77 3.38
C PHE A 55 8.24 16.29 3.37
N GLY A 56 8.65 16.95 2.27
CA GLY A 56 10.04 17.33 2.01
C GLY A 56 10.68 16.51 0.88
N GLY A 57 10.06 15.39 0.48
CA GLY A 57 10.49 14.57 -0.65
C GLY A 57 11.92 14.03 -0.48
N SER A 58 12.67 13.99 -1.58
CA SER A 58 14.05 13.50 -1.61
C SER A 58 15.05 14.34 -0.81
N LEU A 59 14.66 15.53 -0.34
CA LEU A 59 15.48 16.38 0.51
C LEU A 59 15.44 15.97 1.99
N SER A 60 14.56 15.02 2.34
CA SER A 60 14.44 14.45 3.68
C SER A 60 14.95 13.01 3.72
N ASP A 61 15.49 12.61 4.88
CA ASP A 61 15.91 11.23 5.10
C ASP A 61 14.71 10.27 4.92
N PRO A 62 14.86 9.18 4.15
CA PRO A 62 13.77 8.26 3.91
C PRO A 62 13.41 7.48 5.19
N LEU A 63 12.11 7.31 5.41
CA LEU A 63 11.63 6.36 6.42
C LEU A 63 11.82 4.94 5.89
N LYS A 64 12.55 4.11 6.64
CA LYS A 64 12.72 2.69 6.31
C LYS A 64 11.68 1.86 7.05
N ILE A 65 10.85 1.15 6.30
CA ILE A 65 9.77 0.32 6.83
C ILE A 65 10.01 -1.13 6.42
N ASN A 66 9.84 -2.06 7.35
CA ASN A 66 9.80 -3.47 7.00
C ASN A 66 8.46 -3.77 6.30
N SER A 67 8.52 -3.97 5.00
CA SER A 67 7.36 -4.16 4.13
C SER A 67 7.68 -5.31 3.16
N PRO A 68 7.31 -6.55 3.53
CA PRO A 68 7.39 -7.69 2.63
C PRO A 68 6.69 -7.40 1.30
N ASN A 69 7.18 -7.98 0.21
CA ASN A 69 6.53 -7.84 -1.08
C ASN A 69 5.97 -9.17 -1.61
N TYR A 70 4.86 -9.08 -2.33
CA TYR A 70 4.10 -10.24 -2.79
C TYR A 70 3.86 -10.18 -4.29
N LYS A 71 3.98 -11.32 -4.96
CA LYS A 71 3.72 -11.50 -6.40
C LYS A 71 2.24 -11.83 -6.61
N MET A 72 1.53 -10.91 -7.25
CA MET A 72 0.10 -11.02 -7.54
C MET A 72 -0.13 -10.84 -9.04
N GLU A 73 -1.32 -11.20 -9.49
CA GLU A 73 -1.75 -10.98 -10.86
C GLU A 73 -3.04 -10.16 -10.86
N ILE A 74 -3.15 -9.19 -11.76
CA ILE A 74 -4.37 -8.41 -11.98
C ILE A 74 -4.93 -8.69 -13.37
N GLN A 75 -6.25 -8.73 -13.50
CA GLN A 75 -6.89 -8.85 -14.80
C GLN A 75 -7.04 -7.46 -15.44
N ARG A 76 -6.48 -7.31 -16.64
CA ARG A 76 -6.60 -6.12 -17.49
C ARG A 76 -7.96 -6.04 -18.17
N GLU A 77 -8.26 -4.88 -18.74
CA GLU A 77 -9.51 -4.68 -19.51
C GLU A 77 -9.62 -5.57 -20.75
N ASP A 78 -8.49 -5.98 -21.35
CA ASP A 78 -8.44 -6.92 -22.46
C ASP A 78 -8.57 -8.40 -22.01
N GLY A 79 -8.84 -8.64 -20.73
CA GLY A 79 -9.00 -9.97 -20.14
C GLY A 79 -7.69 -10.68 -19.83
N LYS A 80 -6.52 -10.11 -20.17
CA LYS A 80 -5.22 -10.71 -19.89
C LYS A 80 -4.81 -10.48 -18.44
N TRP A 81 -4.00 -11.40 -17.93
CA TRP A 81 -3.40 -11.30 -16.61
C TRP A 81 -2.02 -10.67 -16.68
N GLU A 82 -1.73 -9.79 -15.73
CA GLU A 82 -0.45 -9.09 -15.60
C GLU A 82 0.11 -9.30 -14.20
N GLU A 83 1.35 -9.78 -14.12
CA GLU A 83 2.07 -9.93 -12.85
C GLU A 83 2.48 -8.56 -12.31
N ILE A 84 2.20 -8.34 -11.03
CA ILE A 84 2.58 -7.14 -10.28
C ILE A 84 3.20 -7.54 -8.95
N VAL A 85 4.11 -6.68 -8.46
CA VAL A 85 4.71 -6.81 -7.12
C VAL A 85 4.12 -5.71 -6.24
N LEU A 86 3.52 -6.11 -5.12
CA LEU A 86 2.87 -5.20 -4.18
C LEU A 86 3.54 -5.27 -2.82
N ASN A 87 3.74 -4.10 -2.21
CA ASN A 87 4.25 -3.95 -0.86
C ASN A 87 3.16 -4.27 0.17
N TYR A 88 3.50 -5.05 1.17
CA TYR A 88 2.61 -5.34 2.27
C TYR A 88 2.52 -4.17 3.22
N THR A 89 1.31 -3.76 3.50
CA THR A 89 1.02 -2.88 4.61
C THR A 89 -0.02 -3.55 5.49
N GLU A 90 0.35 -3.77 6.76
CA GLU A 90 -0.64 -4.01 7.80
C GLU A 90 -1.37 -2.69 7.95
N GLU A 91 -2.65 -2.67 7.51
CA GLU A 91 -3.52 -1.52 7.35
C GLU A 91 -3.00 -0.23 8.00
N ILE A 92 -2.77 0.82 7.21
CA ILE A 92 -2.67 2.19 7.71
C ILE A 92 -4.07 2.58 8.23
N THR A 93 -4.52 1.93 9.30
CA THR A 93 -5.37 2.60 10.25
C THR A 93 -4.47 3.67 10.83
N THR A 94 -4.65 4.89 10.36
CA THR A 94 -4.32 6.01 11.23
C THR A 94 -5.27 5.85 12.41
N PRO A 95 -4.82 5.56 13.65
CA PRO A 95 -5.35 6.39 14.69
C PRO A 95 -4.81 7.77 14.32
N PHE A 96 -5.63 8.58 13.63
CA PHE A 96 -5.71 9.95 14.08
C PHE A 96 -6.33 9.88 15.47
N ASP A 97 -5.58 9.32 16.43
CA ASP A 97 -5.69 9.77 17.80
C ASP A 97 -5.50 11.25 17.64
N MET A 98 -6.62 11.95 17.79
CA MET A 98 -6.69 13.37 17.96
C MET A 98 -5.48 13.72 18.80
N MET A 99 -4.43 14.26 18.18
CA MET A 99 -3.52 15.09 18.90
C MET A 99 -4.47 16.11 19.50
N ASN A 100 -4.75 15.95 20.80
CA ASN A 100 -5.32 16.99 21.62
C ASN A 100 -4.29 18.11 21.50
N ILE A 101 -4.42 18.90 20.44
CA ILE A 101 -3.81 20.20 20.33
C ILE A 101 -4.49 20.93 21.46
N ASP A 102 -3.79 20.98 22.58
CA ASP A 102 -4.14 21.81 23.70
C ASP A 102 -4.09 23.26 23.18
N GLU A 103 -5.26 23.76 22.77
CA GLU A 103 -5.44 25.10 22.24
C GLU A 103 -4.97 26.18 23.24
N SER A 104 -4.75 25.81 24.52
CA SER A 104 -4.17 26.71 25.52
C SER A 104 -2.70 27.09 25.24
N LYS A 105 -2.01 26.40 24.32
CA LYS A 105 -0.63 26.74 23.92
C LYS A 105 -0.52 27.61 22.66
N ILE A 106 -1.65 27.96 22.03
CA ILE A 106 -1.66 28.93 20.92
C ILE A 106 -1.59 30.34 21.52
N THR A 107 -0.39 30.71 21.96
CA THR A 107 -0.08 32.08 22.34
C THR A 107 -0.22 32.96 21.10
N ARG A 108 -1.30 33.75 21.02
CA ARG A 108 -1.40 34.86 20.06
C ARG A 108 -0.29 35.86 20.39
N ARG A 109 0.77 35.88 19.58
CA ARG A 109 1.66 37.04 19.53
C ARG A 109 0.93 38.11 18.72
N SER A 110 0.36 39.07 19.45
CA SER A 110 -0.01 40.41 19.00
C SER A 110 1.22 41.18 18.53
#